data_AF-G3T1W3-F1
#
_entry.id   AF-G3T1W3-F1
#
_cell.length_a   1.000
_cell.length_b   1.000
_cell.length_c   1.000
_cell.angle_alpha   90.00
_cell.angle_beta   90.00
_cell.angle_gamma   90.00
#
_symmetry.space_group_name_H-M   'P 1'
#
loop_
_entity.id
_entity.type
_entity.pdbx_description
1 polymer ?
#
loop_
_entity_poly.entity_id
_entity_poly.type
_entity_poly.pdbx_seq_one_letter_code
_entity_poly.pdbx_strand_id
1 'polypeptide(L)'
;QSTEEKHVTKVDWMFSSKEDAKDEYVLYYYANLSVPMGRFQNRARLVGDISRNDGSLLLQDVTEADQGTYTCEIRLRMESLVFKKEVVLHVIPEEPKELTVHVGDSTKMACVFQSTEGKRVTRLDWVFSSGEHTKKEVVLQYPKLNVSEGYPQNWGHFQNRINLVGDISRNDGSIMLQ
;
A
#
# COMPACT_ATOMS: atom_id res chain seq x y z
N GLN A 1 -21.60 39.32 22.43
CA GLN A 1 -21.21 38.03 23.04
C GLN A 1 -20.13 37.44 22.15
N SER A 2 -18.91 37.31 22.67
CA SER A 2 -17.72 36.92 21.91
C SER A 2 -17.93 35.55 21.26
N THR A 3 -17.84 35.48 19.93
CA THR A 3 -17.64 34.22 19.21
C THR A 3 -16.20 33.79 19.45
N GLU A 4 -15.92 33.15 20.60
CA GLU A 4 -14.61 32.53 20.80
C GLU A 4 -14.44 31.43 19.75
N GLU A 5 -13.38 31.56 18.95
CA GLU A 5 -13.01 30.54 17.97
C GLU A 5 -12.65 29.24 18.69
N LYS A 6 -13.39 28.20 18.34
CA LYS A 6 -13.12 26.82 18.74
C LYS A 6 -11.80 26.40 18.12
N HIS A 7 -10.77 26.25 18.95
CA HIS A 7 -9.47 25.76 18.50
C HIS A 7 -9.14 24.42 19.15
N VAL A 8 -8.38 23.63 18.42
CA VAL A 8 -7.80 22.39 18.91
C VAL A 8 -6.84 22.67 20.05
N THR A 9 -7.03 21.96 21.16
CA THR A 9 -6.17 22.03 22.37
C THR A 9 -5.28 20.81 22.51
N LYS A 10 -5.72 19.68 21.96
CA LYS A 10 -4.98 18.42 22.00
C LYS A 10 -5.25 17.59 20.76
N VAL A 11 -4.20 16.95 20.26
CA VAL A 11 -4.29 15.85 19.28
C VAL A 11 -3.47 14.69 19.82
N ASP A 12 -4.06 13.51 19.93
CA ASP A 12 -3.36 12.27 20.23
C ASP A 12 -3.44 11.35 19.01
N TRP A 13 -2.31 10.84 18.54
CA TRP A 13 -2.22 9.74 17.60
C TRP A 13 -1.73 8.50 18.33
N MET A 14 -2.56 7.46 18.31
CA MET A 14 -2.35 6.18 18.96
C MET A 14 -2.24 5.09 17.90
N PHE A 15 -1.37 4.11 18.10
CA PHE A 15 -1.22 2.93 17.26
C PHE A 15 -1.63 1.69 18.03
N SER A 16 -2.41 0.82 17.40
CA SER A 16 -2.84 -0.46 17.93
C SER A 16 -2.49 -1.56 16.92
N SER A 17 -1.67 -2.52 17.35
CA SER A 17 -1.37 -3.73 16.57
C SER A 17 -2.52 -4.72 16.69
N LYS A 18 -2.71 -5.58 15.68
CA LYS A 18 -3.67 -6.69 15.79
C LYS A 18 -3.25 -7.74 16.82
N GLU A 19 -1.96 -7.82 17.11
CA GLU A 19 -1.35 -8.86 17.95
C GLU A 19 -1.16 -8.39 19.40
N ASP A 20 -1.03 -7.08 19.62
CA ASP A 20 -0.80 -6.50 20.93
C ASP A 20 -2.03 -5.76 21.46
N ALA A 21 -2.48 -6.12 22.67
CA ALA A 21 -3.60 -5.46 23.35
C ALA A 21 -3.25 -4.08 23.96
N LYS A 22 -2.08 -3.51 23.62
CA LYS A 22 -1.59 -2.26 24.20
C LYS A 22 -1.40 -1.21 23.11
N ASP A 23 -2.10 -0.10 23.28
CA ASP A 23 -1.93 1.05 22.40
C ASP A 23 -0.61 1.77 22.69
N GLU A 24 0.09 2.15 21.61
CA GLU A 24 1.31 2.94 21.63
C GLU A 24 1.04 4.38 21.21
N TYR A 25 1.66 5.36 21.86
CA TYR A 25 1.65 6.72 21.33
C TYR A 25 2.54 6.82 20.10
N VAL A 26 1.99 7.33 19.02
CA VAL A 26 2.73 7.71 17.81
C VAL A 26 3.22 9.15 17.93
N LEU A 27 2.30 10.05 18.27
CA LEU A 27 2.56 11.48 18.42
C LEU A 27 1.46 12.09 19.28
N TYR A 28 1.80 13.08 20.10
CA TYR A 28 0.79 13.96 20.67
C TYR A 28 1.12 15.42 20.42
N TYR A 29 0.08 16.24 20.44
CA TYR A 29 0.13 17.68 20.35
C TYR A 29 -0.58 18.27 21.57
N TYR A 30 0.10 19.16 22.28
CA TYR A 30 -0.47 19.89 23.41
C TYR A 30 0.28 21.21 23.62
N ALA A 31 -0.43 22.28 23.97
CA ALA A 31 0.15 23.60 24.26
C ALA A 31 1.14 24.09 23.18
N ASN A 32 0.75 23.95 21.90
CA ASN A 32 1.55 24.31 20.73
C ASN A 32 2.87 23.53 20.56
N LEU A 33 2.99 22.39 21.23
CA LEU A 33 4.12 21.48 21.10
C LEU A 33 3.66 20.17 20.48
N SER A 34 4.34 19.72 19.43
CA SER A 34 4.17 18.40 18.82
C SER A 34 5.32 17.50 19.23
N VAL A 35 5.00 16.33 19.78
CA VAL A 35 5.99 15.39 20.32
C VAL A 35 5.72 13.99 19.75
N PRO A 36 6.55 13.51 18.82
CA PRO A 36 6.51 12.11 18.39
C PRO A 36 7.08 11.19 19.48
N MET A 37 6.57 9.97 19.59
CA MET A 37 6.82 9.07 20.71
C MET A 37 7.32 7.68 20.27
N GLY A 38 8.02 7.00 21.17
CA GLY A 38 8.48 5.61 20.97
C GLY A 38 9.27 5.40 19.68
N ARG A 39 8.97 4.32 18.96
CA ARG A 39 9.57 3.95 17.67
C ARG A 39 9.23 4.89 16.50
N PHE A 40 8.42 5.92 16.75
CA PHE A 40 7.99 6.90 15.75
C PHE A 40 8.72 8.24 15.87
N GLN A 41 9.57 8.45 16.88
CA GLN A 41 10.24 9.73 17.20
C GLN A 41 10.87 10.46 16.01
N ASN A 42 11.47 9.75 15.06
CA ASN A 42 12.17 10.36 13.92
C ASN A 42 11.36 10.37 12.62
N ARG A 43 10.17 9.78 12.62
CA ARG A 43 9.40 9.48 11.40
C ARG A 43 7.98 10.01 11.42
N ALA A 44 7.43 10.33 12.60
CA ALA A 44 6.10 10.92 12.76
C ALA A 44 6.16 12.44 12.87
N ARG A 45 5.29 13.12 12.12
CA ARG A 45 5.15 14.59 12.14
C ARG A 45 3.69 14.99 12.04
N LEU A 46 3.28 15.96 12.85
CA LEU A 46 2.00 16.63 12.69
C LEU A 46 2.11 17.62 11.52
N VAL A 47 1.32 17.41 10.47
CA VAL A 47 1.34 18.24 9.25
C VAL A 47 0.03 18.98 9.00
N GLY A 48 -1.03 18.62 9.73
CA GLY A 48 -2.33 19.29 9.62
C GLY A 48 -2.33 20.71 10.19
N ASP A 49 -3.22 21.54 9.65
CA ASP A 49 -3.48 22.89 10.16
C ASP A 49 -4.40 22.85 11.39
N ILE A 50 -3.77 22.90 12.56
CA ILE A 50 -4.44 22.86 13.87
C ILE A 50 -5.45 23.99 14.05
N SER A 51 -5.23 25.16 13.44
CA SER A 51 -6.16 26.29 13.49
C SER A 51 -7.47 26.00 12.74
N ARG A 52 -7.43 25.04 11.81
CA ARG A 52 -8.55 24.60 10.98
C ARG A 52 -9.08 23.22 11.37
N ASN A 53 -8.82 22.78 12.61
CA ASN A 53 -9.22 21.47 13.14
C ASN A 53 -8.62 20.29 12.37
N ASP A 54 -7.45 20.47 11.75
CA ASP A 54 -6.76 19.44 11.00
C ASP A 54 -5.59 18.89 11.83
N GLY A 55 -5.76 17.69 12.37
CA GLY A 55 -4.75 16.95 13.12
C GLY A 55 -3.97 15.93 12.29
N SER A 56 -3.85 16.14 10.97
CA SER A 56 -3.24 15.15 10.07
C SER A 56 -1.79 14.79 10.43
N LEU A 57 -1.48 13.49 10.33
CA LEU A 57 -0.18 12.89 10.61
C LEU A 57 0.53 12.52 9.30
N LEU A 58 1.82 12.81 9.23
CA LEU A 58 2.75 12.24 8.26
C LEU A 58 3.62 11.21 8.97
N LEU A 59 3.66 9.98 8.44
CA LEU A 59 4.57 8.92 8.85
C LEU A 59 5.53 8.61 7.70
N GLN A 60 6.83 8.72 7.96
CA GLN A 60 7.91 8.48 6.99
C GLN A 60 8.54 7.10 7.18
N ASP A 61 9.29 6.64 6.16
CA ASP A 61 10.04 5.37 6.15
C ASP A 61 9.28 4.17 6.70
N VAL A 62 8.03 3.99 6.27
CA VAL A 62 7.11 2.95 6.74
C VAL A 62 7.70 1.55 6.58
N THR A 63 7.54 0.72 7.61
CA THR A 63 8.02 -0.67 7.71
C THR A 63 6.86 -1.62 7.97
N GLU A 64 7.06 -2.93 7.80
CA GLU A 64 6.01 -3.93 8.07
C GLU A 64 5.45 -3.85 9.50
N ALA A 65 6.30 -3.50 10.48
CA ALA A 65 5.90 -3.32 11.87
C ALA A 65 4.99 -2.10 12.12
N ASP A 66 4.85 -1.21 11.12
CA ASP A 66 3.93 -0.07 11.19
C ASP A 66 2.49 -0.46 10.76
N GLN A 67 2.26 -1.69 10.29
CA GLN A 67 0.93 -2.20 9.97
C GLN A 67 0.05 -2.30 11.22
N GLY A 68 -1.15 -1.72 11.15
CA GLY A 68 -2.11 -1.73 12.27
C GLY A 68 -3.15 -0.63 12.17
N THR A 69 -3.80 -0.33 13.28
CA THR A 69 -4.82 0.71 13.37
C THR A 69 -4.25 1.95 14.04
N TYR A 70 -4.38 3.10 13.38
CA TYR A 70 -4.01 4.40 13.89
C TYR A 70 -5.26 5.18 14.28
N THR A 71 -5.34 5.61 15.53
CA THR A 71 -6.47 6.36 16.08
C THR A 71 -6.04 7.80 16.34
N CYS A 72 -6.73 8.73 15.69
CA CYS A 72 -6.61 10.17 15.95
C CYS A 72 -7.70 10.59 16.93
N GLU A 73 -7.31 11.20 18.06
CA GLU A 73 -8.21 11.86 18.99
C GLU A 73 -7.95 13.37 19.01
N ILE A 74 -8.94 14.18 18.66
CA ILE A 74 -8.87 15.64 18.68
C ILE A 74 -9.79 16.19 19.78
N ARG A 75 -9.26 17.11 20.59
CA ARG A 75 -10.00 17.82 21.64
C ARG A 75 -10.02 19.32 21.38
N LEU A 76 -11.21 19.90 21.33
CA LEU A 76 -11.40 21.34 21.14
C LEU A 76 -11.51 22.06 22.49
N ARG A 77 -11.07 23.33 22.54
CA ARG A 77 -11.20 24.16 23.74
C ARG A 77 -12.68 24.31 24.11
N MET A 78 -12.99 24.24 25.41
CA MET A 78 -14.35 24.41 25.96
C MET A 78 -15.38 23.36 25.53
N GLU A 79 -14.97 22.33 24.77
CA GLU A 79 -15.82 21.19 24.45
C GLU A 79 -15.39 19.97 25.27
N SER A 80 -16.37 19.25 25.81
CA SER A 80 -16.15 17.93 26.42
C SER A 80 -16.08 16.81 25.37
N LEU A 81 -16.37 17.13 24.11
CA LEU A 81 -16.36 16.18 23.01
C LEU A 81 -14.93 15.84 22.59
N VAL A 82 -14.69 14.56 22.37
CA VAL A 82 -13.46 14.04 21.77
C VAL A 82 -13.82 13.46 20.41
N PHE A 83 -13.24 14.03 19.36
CA PHE A 83 -13.43 13.52 18.00
C PHE A 83 -12.44 12.39 17.78
N LYS A 84 -12.94 11.20 17.44
CA LYS A 84 -12.11 10.03 17.16
C LYS A 84 -12.22 9.61 15.70
N LYS A 85 -11.09 9.30 15.07
CA LYS A 85 -11.04 8.73 13.73
C LYS A 85 -10.00 7.62 13.67
N GLU A 86 -10.40 6.46 13.17
CA GLU A 86 -9.52 5.32 12.98
C GLU A 86 -9.09 5.19 11.52
N VAL A 87 -7.84 4.80 11.31
CA VAL A 87 -7.22 4.56 10.01
C VAL A 87 -6.49 3.24 10.08
N VAL A 88 -6.90 2.26 9.26
CA VAL A 88 -6.19 0.98 9.14
C VAL A 88 -5.10 1.12 8.08
N LEU A 89 -3.83 0.97 8.48
CA LEU A 89 -2.69 0.98 7.60
C LEU A 89 -2.29 -0.46 7.27
N HIS A 90 -2.29 -0.79 5.99
CA HIS A 90 -1.72 -2.02 5.45
C HIS A 90 -0.38 -1.71 4.79
N VAL A 91 0.66 -2.44 5.17
CA VAL A 91 2.01 -2.28 4.61
C VAL A 91 2.27 -3.47 3.70
N ILE A 92 2.57 -3.19 2.43
CA ILE A 92 2.91 -4.19 1.43
C ILE A 92 4.43 -4.15 1.27
N PRO A 93 5.16 -5.24 1.54
CA PRO A 93 6.60 -5.29 1.35
C PRO A 93 6.98 -4.97 -0.10
N GLU A 94 8.11 -4.30 -0.30
CA GLU A 94 8.64 -4.07 -1.65
C GLU A 94 9.12 -5.42 -2.23
N GLU A 95 8.54 -5.83 -3.35
CA GLU A 95 8.99 -7.03 -4.06
C GLU A 95 10.39 -6.81 -4.66
N PRO A 96 11.25 -7.85 -4.70
CA PRO A 96 12.60 -7.73 -5.25
C PRO A 96 12.55 -7.33 -6.74
N LYS A 97 13.30 -6.29 -7.10
CA LYS A 97 13.37 -5.77 -8.49
C LYS A 97 14.15 -6.68 -9.43
N GLU A 98 15.04 -7.51 -8.89
CA GLU A 98 15.91 -8.38 -9.66
C GLU A 98 15.75 -9.83 -9.20
N LEU A 99 15.69 -10.74 -10.15
CA LEU A 99 15.58 -12.18 -9.91
C LEU A 99 16.73 -12.89 -10.63
N THR A 100 17.58 -13.57 -9.87
CA THR A 100 18.67 -14.40 -10.41
C THR A 100 18.20 -15.85 -10.42
N VAL A 101 18.29 -16.51 -11.56
CA VAL A 101 17.81 -17.88 -11.78
C VAL A 101 18.88 -18.68 -12.52
N HIS A 102 19.06 -19.94 -12.16
CA HIS A 102 20.00 -20.82 -12.85
C HIS A 102 19.41 -21.35 -14.16
N VAL A 103 20.30 -21.64 -15.12
CA VAL A 103 19.90 -22.20 -16.41
C VAL A 103 19.22 -23.56 -16.20
N GLY A 104 18.01 -23.70 -16.73
CA GLY A 104 17.20 -24.92 -16.64
C GLY A 104 16.20 -24.94 -15.49
N ASP A 105 16.28 -23.99 -14.55
CA ASP A 105 15.30 -23.87 -13.47
C ASP A 105 14.02 -23.19 -13.97
N SER A 106 12.89 -23.59 -13.39
CA SER A 106 11.62 -22.86 -13.53
C SER A 106 11.52 -21.77 -12.46
N THR A 107 10.98 -20.61 -12.82
CA THR A 107 10.84 -19.48 -11.91
C THR A 107 9.47 -18.84 -11.95
N LYS A 108 8.95 -18.46 -10.78
CA LYS A 108 7.69 -17.72 -10.65
C LYS A 108 8.00 -16.22 -10.74
N MET A 109 7.41 -15.55 -11.72
CA MET A 109 7.37 -14.08 -11.79
C MET A 109 6.05 -13.61 -11.19
N ALA A 110 6.12 -13.02 -10.00
CA ALA A 110 4.95 -12.53 -9.28
C ALA A 110 4.43 -11.21 -9.89
N CYS A 111 3.11 -11.07 -9.94
CA CYS A 111 2.44 -9.81 -10.24
C CYS A 111 1.11 -9.80 -9.51
N VAL A 112 1.11 -9.25 -8.29
CA VAL A 112 -0.06 -9.22 -7.42
C VAL A 112 -0.48 -7.77 -7.21
N PHE A 113 -1.75 -7.48 -7.46
CA PHE A 113 -2.32 -6.15 -7.23
C PHE A 113 -3.26 -6.16 -6.03
N GLN A 114 -2.97 -5.38 -5.01
CA GLN A 114 -3.88 -5.21 -3.88
C GLN A 114 -4.79 -3.99 -4.13
N SER A 115 -6.10 -4.23 -4.16
CA SER A 115 -7.12 -3.20 -4.30
C SER A 115 -8.00 -3.17 -3.05
N THR A 116 -8.13 -2.00 -2.44
CA THR A 116 -9.09 -1.74 -1.35
C THR A 116 -10.50 -1.48 -1.88
N GLU A 117 -10.62 -1.07 -3.14
CA GLU A 117 -11.90 -0.99 -3.84
C GLU A 117 -12.27 -2.38 -4.39
N GLY A 118 -13.57 -2.70 -4.48
CA GLY A 118 -14.07 -3.97 -5.08
C GLY A 118 -13.78 -4.15 -6.58
N LYS A 119 -12.90 -3.33 -7.15
CA LYS A 119 -12.43 -3.43 -8.53
C LYS A 119 -11.42 -4.56 -8.64
N ARG A 120 -11.58 -5.37 -9.68
CA ARG A 120 -10.73 -6.53 -9.98
C ARG A 120 -9.95 -6.30 -11.27
N VAL A 121 -8.84 -7.02 -11.44
CA VAL A 121 -8.07 -7.03 -12.68
C VAL A 121 -8.97 -7.41 -13.85
N THR A 122 -9.08 -6.53 -14.84
CA THR A 122 -9.83 -6.75 -16.07
C THR A 122 -8.94 -7.02 -17.27
N ARG A 123 -7.66 -6.66 -17.18
CA ARG A 123 -6.65 -6.89 -18.22
C ARG A 123 -5.28 -7.08 -17.59
N LEU A 124 -4.50 -8.04 -18.11
CA LEU A 124 -3.13 -8.30 -17.72
C LEU A 124 -2.29 -8.50 -18.98
N ASP A 125 -1.20 -7.75 -19.11
CA ASP A 125 -0.22 -7.89 -20.19
C ASP A 125 1.17 -8.07 -19.57
N TRP A 126 1.76 -9.26 -19.75
CA TRP A 126 3.17 -9.49 -19.49
C TRP A 126 3.98 -9.19 -20.74
N VAL A 127 5.03 -8.39 -20.59
CA VAL A 127 5.84 -7.90 -21.71
C VAL A 127 7.32 -8.06 -21.36
N PHE A 128 8.10 -8.50 -22.35
CA PHE A 128 9.54 -8.62 -22.25
C PHE A 128 10.24 -7.53 -23.07
N SER A 129 11.34 -6.99 -22.55
CA SER A 129 12.20 -6.03 -23.23
C SER A 129 13.65 -6.22 -22.81
N SER A 130 14.55 -6.34 -23.78
CA SER A 130 15.97 -6.63 -23.54
C SER A 130 16.83 -5.35 -23.55
N GLY A 131 16.52 -4.36 -22.71
CA GLY A 131 17.40 -3.21 -22.35
C GLY A 131 17.90 -2.25 -23.44
N GLU A 132 17.96 -2.64 -24.71
CA GLU A 132 18.67 -1.94 -25.78
C GLU A 132 17.85 -2.04 -27.07
N HIS A 133 17.06 -0.99 -27.36
CA HIS A 133 16.35 -0.72 -28.63
C HIS A 133 15.58 -1.89 -29.33
N THR A 134 15.20 -2.95 -28.62
CA THR A 134 14.43 -4.06 -29.16
C THR A 134 12.92 -3.86 -29.02
N LYS A 135 12.18 -4.42 -29.99
CA LYS A 135 10.71 -4.53 -29.95
C LYS A 135 10.28 -5.20 -28.65
N LYS A 136 9.27 -4.64 -27.97
CA LYS A 136 8.61 -5.29 -26.84
C LYS A 136 7.91 -6.56 -27.34
N GLU A 137 8.18 -7.69 -26.70
CA GLU A 137 7.53 -8.97 -26.99
C GLU A 137 6.41 -9.23 -25.98
N VAL A 138 5.23 -9.62 -26.46
CA VAL A 138 4.11 -9.99 -25.59
C VAL A 138 4.33 -11.41 -25.09
N VAL A 139 4.45 -11.56 -23.78
CA VAL A 139 4.67 -12.83 -23.09
C VAL A 139 3.34 -13.52 -22.80
N LEU A 140 2.36 -12.77 -22.28
CA LEU A 140 1.02 -13.26 -21.96
C LEU A 140 0.01 -12.11 -21.95
N GLN A 141 -1.22 -12.34 -22.44
CA GLN A 141 -2.32 -11.38 -22.43
C GLN A 141 -3.62 -12.00 -21.91
N TYR A 142 -4.34 -11.27 -21.05
CA TYR A 142 -5.65 -11.63 -20.49
C TYR A 142 -6.61 -10.43 -20.50
N PRO A 143 -7.93 -10.61 -20.73
CA PRO A 143 -8.55 -11.82 -21.26
C PRO A 143 -8.02 -12.09 -22.67
N LYS A 144 -7.98 -13.35 -23.07
CA LYS A 144 -7.64 -13.70 -24.46
C LYS A 144 -8.69 -13.07 -25.37
N LEU A 145 -8.34 -11.98 -26.06
CA LEU A 145 -9.21 -11.40 -27.06
C LEU A 145 -9.38 -12.42 -28.17
N ASN A 146 -10.63 -12.72 -28.55
CA ASN A 146 -10.99 -13.61 -29.64
C ASN A 146 -10.33 -13.15 -30.95
N VAL A 147 -9.17 -13.73 -31.27
CA VAL A 147 -8.75 -13.94 -32.65
C VAL A 147 -9.21 -15.36 -32.98
N SER A 148 -10.03 -15.47 -34.02
CA SER A 148 -10.65 -16.71 -34.50
C SER A 148 -9.66 -17.89 -34.54
N GLU A 149 -10.10 -19.04 -34.05
CA GLU A 149 -9.54 -20.39 -34.24
C GLU A 149 -8.03 -20.49 -34.53
N GLY A 150 -7.23 -20.73 -33.48
CA GLY A 150 -5.90 -21.32 -33.63
C GLY A 150 -4.91 -20.96 -32.52
N TYR A 151 -4.99 -21.67 -31.39
CA TYR A 151 -4.00 -21.72 -30.29
C TYR A 151 -3.81 -20.49 -29.38
N PRO A 152 -3.75 -20.69 -28.04
CA PRO A 152 -3.22 -19.67 -27.14
C PRO A 152 -1.69 -19.70 -27.23
N GLN A 153 -1.08 -18.77 -27.96
CA GLN A 153 0.37 -18.72 -28.09
C GLN A 153 0.94 -17.52 -27.36
N ASN A 154 1.81 -17.78 -26.40
CA ASN A 154 2.88 -16.86 -26.03
C ASN A 154 3.74 -16.70 -27.30
N TRP A 155 4.07 -15.48 -27.74
CA TRP A 155 4.76 -15.28 -29.02
C TRP A 155 6.29 -15.40 -28.85
N GLY A 156 6.98 -15.88 -29.88
CA GLY A 156 8.45 -15.92 -29.93
C GLY A 156 9.07 -16.96 -28.99
N HIS A 157 10.16 -16.58 -28.32
CA HIS A 157 10.98 -17.47 -27.50
C HIS A 157 10.32 -17.92 -26.18
N PHE A 158 9.13 -17.39 -25.84
CA PHE A 158 8.36 -17.76 -24.65
C PHE A 158 7.24 -18.78 -24.93
N GLN A 159 7.10 -19.19 -26.20
CA GLN A 159 6.13 -20.19 -26.58
C GLN A 159 6.32 -21.48 -25.79
N ASN A 160 5.23 -22.00 -25.20
CA ASN A 160 5.22 -23.20 -24.35
C ASN A 160 6.06 -23.12 -23.07
N ARG A 161 6.57 -21.94 -22.71
CA ARG A 161 7.40 -21.74 -21.51
C ARG A 161 6.75 -20.88 -20.44
N ILE A 162 5.56 -20.34 -20.71
CA ILE A 162 4.83 -19.48 -19.78
C ILE A 162 3.51 -20.14 -19.40
N ASN A 163 3.26 -20.21 -18.10
CA ASN A 163 1.97 -20.60 -17.54
C ASN A 163 1.46 -19.51 -16.61
N LEU A 164 0.20 -19.11 -16.76
CA LEU A 164 -0.47 -18.30 -15.74
C LEU A 164 -0.76 -19.20 -14.53
N VAL A 165 -0.17 -18.87 -13.39
CA VAL A 165 -0.32 -19.64 -12.13
C VAL A 165 -1.05 -18.86 -11.05
N GLY A 166 -1.22 -17.54 -11.23
CA GLY A 166 -1.99 -16.68 -10.34
C GLY A 166 -3.51 -16.76 -10.57
N ASP A 167 -4.28 -16.42 -9.53
CA ASP A 167 -5.73 -16.27 -9.60
C ASP A 167 -6.12 -14.83 -9.95
N ILE A 168 -6.43 -14.58 -11.23
CA ILE A 168 -6.83 -13.27 -11.74
C ILE A 168 -8.06 -12.70 -11.01
N SER A 169 -8.98 -13.56 -10.56
CA SER A 169 -10.18 -13.12 -9.83
C SER A 169 -9.84 -12.52 -8.46
N ARG A 170 -8.65 -12.85 -7.95
CA ARG A 170 -8.05 -12.35 -6.72
C ARG A 170 -6.89 -11.37 -7.00
N ASN A 171 -6.86 -10.79 -8.19
CA ASN A 171 -5.85 -9.83 -8.64
C ASN A 171 -4.41 -10.39 -8.65
N ASP A 172 -4.26 -11.70 -8.80
CA ASP A 172 -2.97 -12.36 -8.93
C ASP A 172 -2.73 -12.77 -10.40
N GLY A 173 -1.88 -12.00 -11.08
CA GLY A 173 -1.47 -12.23 -12.46
C GLY A 173 -0.15 -12.99 -12.60
N SER A 174 0.31 -13.68 -11.56
CA SER A 174 1.62 -14.34 -11.53
C SER A 174 1.76 -15.40 -12.62
N ILE A 175 2.94 -15.46 -13.23
CA ILE A 175 3.30 -16.46 -14.24
C ILE A 175 4.47 -17.34 -13.77
N MET A 176 4.55 -18.54 -14.32
CA MET A 176 5.70 -19.43 -14.23
C MET A 176 6.42 -19.44 -15.57
N LEU A 177 7.71 -19.13 -15.57
CA LEU A 177 8.61 -19.28 -16.71
C LEU A 177 9.40 -20.58 -16.55
N GLN A 178 9.48 -21.36 -17.63
CA GLN A 178 10.17 -22.65 -17.71
C GLN A 178 11.29 -22.67 -18.75
#